data_AF-A0A9P0TEJ2-F1
#
_entry.id   AF-A0A9P0TEJ2-F1
#
_cell.length_a   1.000
_cell.length_b   1.000
_cell.length_c   1.000
_cell.angle_alpha   90.00
_cell.angle_beta   90.00
_cell.angle_gamma   90.00
#
_symmetry.space_group_name_H-M   'P 1'
#
loop_
_entity.id
_entity.type
_entity.pdbx_description
1 polymer ?
#
loop_
_entity_poly.entity_id
_entity_poly.type
_entity_poly.pdbx_seq_one_letter_code
_entity_poly.pdbx_strand_id
1 'polypeptide(L)'
;MSQLVFVGVIASARSLKELNAFTGYLSVESGVITSIGTKEELDNQKNKFKDFKFIQLKSNQFLMPGLIDCHTHAPQFPNIGLGLDRPLLEWLDKYTFPLESQYSNIDFASRVYDTVVQRLLINGTTTACYFGSLHKEGCLELAKSAIKYKQRALVGKVSMNVENNIGYYNDTQTELMQTEEYIQSVLEFKSELVHPIVTPRFAVSCDHELMCGLSKIAQKYNCRIQSHVSENTKEIEHVLKTFPECTTYSHVYDQCGILTKKCIMAHAVYLSKKEMELFACKGVSVAHCPASNTRLRSGLCPVKRLIDNGVTVGLGTDVSGGDSATILDAMRRAMDVSTHLELLGHEEAINWKEAFYLATLGGAKALNLDEKIGNFAIGKEFDALVVDAYSKNGPTDDYVYPLPADDEEHILNILQRFLYVGDDRNIVQPCEVLTRAVASRTGVGSGGHFTRLESERDFSFGVRERTAHASAPRTSPRTATLAACAGGPC
;
A
#
# COMPACT_ATOMS: atom_id res chain seq x y z
N MET A 1 -29.71 -1.22 -4.69
CA MET A 1 -28.45 -1.00 -3.96
C MET A 1 -28.34 -2.08 -2.90
N SER A 2 -27.16 -2.64 -2.67
CA SER A 2 -26.98 -3.75 -1.73
C SER A 2 -27.19 -3.29 -0.30
N GLN A 3 -28.15 -3.91 0.38
CA GLN A 3 -28.37 -3.81 1.83
C GLN A 3 -27.82 -5.09 2.45
N LEU A 4 -26.78 -4.97 3.28
CA LEU A 4 -26.05 -6.11 3.84
C LEU A 4 -26.04 -6.02 5.37
N VAL A 5 -26.15 -7.17 6.04
CA VAL A 5 -25.86 -7.30 7.48
C VAL A 5 -24.79 -8.37 7.64
N PHE A 6 -23.62 -8.00 8.13
CA PHE A 6 -22.59 -8.93 8.57
C PHE A 6 -22.85 -9.32 10.01
N VAL A 7 -22.71 -10.61 10.33
CA VAL A 7 -22.88 -11.13 11.70
C VAL A 7 -21.70 -12.02 12.04
N GLY A 8 -21.00 -11.72 13.12
CA GLY A 8 -19.79 -12.44 13.57
C GLY A 8 -18.78 -11.52 14.24
N VAL A 9 -17.50 -11.90 14.20
CA VAL A 9 -16.41 -11.10 14.78
C VAL A 9 -16.17 -9.85 13.94
N ILE A 10 -16.18 -8.68 14.58
CA ILE A 10 -15.92 -7.37 13.97
C ILE A 10 -14.77 -6.73 14.73
N ALA A 11 -13.71 -6.37 14.01
CA ALA A 11 -12.50 -5.81 14.59
C ALA A 11 -12.09 -4.51 13.87
N SER A 12 -11.87 -3.44 14.62
CA SER A 12 -11.38 -2.17 14.07
C SER A 12 -10.66 -1.35 15.13
N ALA A 13 -9.69 -0.51 14.73
CA ALA A 13 -9.06 0.42 15.65
C ALA A 13 -9.94 1.66 15.86
N ARG A 14 -10.10 2.08 17.12
CA ARG A 14 -10.75 3.36 17.50
C ARG A 14 -9.72 4.46 17.70
N SER A 15 -8.56 4.11 18.25
CA SER A 15 -7.40 4.97 18.41
C SER A 15 -6.13 4.13 18.32
N LEU A 16 -4.96 4.77 18.42
CA LEU A 16 -3.66 4.07 18.43
C LEU A 16 -3.58 2.98 19.52
N LYS A 17 -4.20 3.23 20.69
CA LYS A 17 -4.13 2.34 21.86
C LYS A 17 -5.40 1.51 22.08
N GLU A 18 -6.46 1.74 21.29
CA GLU A 18 -7.77 1.10 21.49
C GLU A 18 -8.18 0.30 20.24
N LEU A 19 -8.09 -1.03 20.37
CA LEU A 19 -8.70 -1.98 19.45
C LEU A 19 -10.10 -2.32 19.94
N ASN A 20 -11.10 -2.20 19.07
CA ASN A 20 -12.46 -2.67 19.32
C ASN A 20 -12.66 -3.98 18.55
N ALA A 21 -12.75 -5.10 19.25
CA ALA A 21 -12.94 -6.43 18.68
C ALA A 21 -13.98 -7.22 19.49
N PHE A 22 -15.08 -7.62 18.85
CA PHE A 22 -16.22 -8.26 19.52
C PHE A 22 -17.08 -9.04 18.53
N THR A 23 -17.91 -9.95 19.04
CA THR A 23 -18.92 -10.64 18.23
C THR A 23 -20.22 -9.86 18.21
N GLY A 24 -20.70 -9.52 17.02
CA GLY A 24 -21.88 -8.68 16.86
C GLY A 24 -22.39 -8.64 15.43
N TYR A 25 -22.92 -7.48 15.05
CA TYR A 25 -23.39 -7.22 13.69
C TYR A 25 -22.96 -5.84 13.18
N LEU A 26 -22.90 -5.71 11.86
CA LEU A 26 -22.68 -4.45 11.16
C LEU A 26 -23.58 -4.42 9.92
N SER A 27 -24.39 -3.36 9.80
CA SER A 27 -25.25 -3.14 8.63
C SER A 27 -24.67 -2.11 7.68
N VAL A 28 -24.81 -2.38 6.39
CA VAL A 28 -24.36 -1.52 5.29
C VAL A 28 -25.53 -1.26 4.37
N GLU A 29 -25.74 0.01 4.02
CA GLU A 29 -26.72 0.41 3.02
C GLU A 29 -26.06 1.36 2.04
N SER A 30 -26.16 1.05 0.74
CA SER A 30 -25.59 1.89 -0.33
C SER A 30 -24.09 2.20 -0.16
N GLY A 31 -23.34 1.23 0.40
CA GLY A 31 -21.90 1.34 0.65
C GLY A 31 -21.53 2.15 1.91
N VAL A 32 -22.51 2.49 2.76
CA VAL A 32 -22.30 3.26 4.00
C VAL A 32 -22.72 2.42 5.21
N ILE A 33 -21.95 2.51 6.29
CA ILE A 33 -22.22 1.84 7.56
C ILE A 33 -23.38 2.55 8.26
N THR A 34 -24.48 1.82 8.50
CA THR A 34 -25.72 2.40 9.08
C THR A 34 -25.97 1.99 10.52
N SER A 35 -25.44 0.85 10.96
CA SER A 35 -25.46 0.45 12.36
C SER A 35 -24.39 -0.59 12.67
N ILE A 36 -23.97 -0.63 13.93
CA ILE A 36 -23.03 -1.60 14.48
C ILE A 36 -23.45 -1.86 15.92
N GLY A 37 -23.45 -3.12 16.35
CA GLY A 37 -23.90 -3.47 17.69
C GLY A 37 -23.72 -4.95 18.02
N THR A 38 -24.19 -5.33 19.20
CA THR A 38 -24.16 -6.70 19.72
C THR A 38 -25.18 -7.61 19.00
N LYS A 39 -25.00 -8.93 19.13
CA LYS A 39 -25.95 -9.90 18.57
C LYS A 39 -27.35 -9.79 19.21
N GLU A 40 -27.42 -9.44 20.49
CA GLU A 40 -28.69 -9.21 21.20
C GLU A 40 -29.45 -8.02 20.61
N GLU A 41 -28.74 -6.90 20.34
CA GLU A 41 -29.34 -5.73 19.68
C GLU A 41 -29.87 -6.07 18.28
N LEU A 42 -29.15 -6.90 17.52
CA LEU A 42 -29.63 -7.41 16.23
C LEU A 42 -30.92 -8.20 16.39
N ASP A 43 -30.96 -9.14 17.34
CA ASP A 43 -32.14 -9.99 17.60
C ASP A 43 -33.37 -9.15 17.96
N ASN A 44 -33.18 -8.12 18.78
CA ASN A 44 -34.23 -7.16 19.17
C ASN A 44 -34.70 -6.25 18.01
N GLN A 45 -33.88 -6.07 16.97
CA GLN A 45 -34.16 -5.18 15.85
C GLN A 45 -34.28 -5.91 14.50
N LYS A 46 -34.46 -7.24 14.48
CA LYS A 46 -34.52 -8.04 13.23
C LYS A 46 -35.47 -7.49 12.17
N ASN A 47 -36.61 -6.96 12.59
CA ASN A 47 -37.62 -6.38 11.69
C ASN A 47 -37.09 -5.18 10.89
N LYS A 48 -36.11 -4.43 11.42
CA LYS A 48 -35.44 -3.32 10.72
C LYS A 48 -34.62 -3.78 9.51
N PHE A 49 -34.14 -5.03 9.55
CA PHE A 49 -33.24 -5.61 8.56
C PHE A 49 -33.92 -6.67 7.68
N LYS A 50 -35.26 -6.71 7.64
CA LYS A 50 -36.02 -7.74 6.92
C LYS A 50 -35.67 -7.85 5.42
N ASP A 51 -35.27 -6.74 4.81
CA ASP A 51 -34.93 -6.65 3.38
C ASP A 51 -33.41 -6.72 3.13
N PHE A 52 -32.60 -6.89 4.18
CA PHE A 52 -31.14 -6.96 4.10
C PHE A 52 -30.70 -8.41 3.84
N LYS A 53 -29.63 -8.56 3.05
CA LYS A 53 -28.95 -9.85 2.91
C LYS A 53 -28.00 -10.07 4.09
N PHE A 54 -28.20 -11.16 4.81
CA PHE A 54 -27.33 -11.56 5.92
C PHE A 54 -26.09 -12.31 5.41
N ILE A 55 -24.93 -11.94 5.94
CA ILE A 55 -23.64 -12.61 5.74
C ILE A 55 -23.16 -13.07 7.12
N GLN A 56 -23.30 -14.37 7.36
CA GLN A 56 -22.85 -14.99 8.61
C GLN A 56 -21.37 -15.37 8.48
N LEU A 57 -20.52 -14.75 9.30
CA LEU A 57 -19.11 -15.12 9.41
C LEU A 57 -18.98 -16.41 10.22
N LYS A 58 -18.03 -17.26 9.83
CA LYS A 58 -17.64 -18.46 10.58
C LYS A 58 -16.84 -18.09 11.83
N SER A 59 -16.64 -19.03 12.74
CA SER A 59 -15.89 -18.82 14.00
C SER A 59 -14.43 -18.40 13.79
N ASN A 60 -13.83 -18.78 12.67
CA ASN A 60 -12.47 -18.44 12.25
C ASN A 60 -12.42 -17.22 11.32
N GLN A 61 -13.56 -16.58 11.07
CA GLN A 61 -13.67 -15.42 10.21
C GLN A 61 -13.95 -14.14 11.00
N PHE A 62 -13.37 -13.04 10.54
CA PHE A 62 -13.62 -11.72 11.10
C PHE A 62 -13.71 -10.67 10.01
N LEU A 63 -14.43 -9.60 10.33
CA LEU A 63 -14.54 -8.40 9.52
C LEU A 63 -13.56 -7.35 10.04
N MET A 64 -12.73 -6.77 9.15
CA MET A 64 -11.83 -5.67 9.49
C MET A 64 -11.85 -4.57 8.41
N PRO A 65 -11.45 -3.32 8.72
CA PRO A 65 -11.31 -2.29 7.71
C PRO A 65 -10.35 -2.72 6.61
N GLY A 66 -10.58 -2.22 5.39
CA GLY A 66 -9.66 -2.37 4.29
C GLY A 66 -8.29 -1.79 4.62
N LEU A 67 -7.24 -2.43 4.12
CA LEU A 67 -5.88 -1.94 4.30
C LEU A 67 -5.67 -0.69 3.44
N ILE A 68 -4.85 0.23 3.96
CA ILE A 68 -4.56 1.52 3.34
C ILE A 68 -3.06 1.61 3.08
N ASP A 69 -2.70 1.67 1.80
CA ASP A 69 -1.32 1.92 1.36
C ASP A 69 -1.12 3.42 1.14
N CYS A 70 -0.36 4.05 2.03
CA CYS A 70 -0.13 5.48 2.03
C CYS A 70 0.97 5.91 1.05
N HIS A 71 1.73 4.97 0.48
CA HIS A 71 2.78 5.29 -0.47
C HIS A 71 3.23 4.07 -1.27
N THR A 72 3.06 4.11 -2.59
CA THR A 72 3.54 3.06 -3.50
C THR A 72 3.74 3.60 -4.92
N HIS A 73 4.77 3.13 -5.65
CA HIS A 73 5.00 3.53 -7.04
C HIS A 73 4.45 2.47 -7.99
N ALA A 74 3.28 2.77 -8.54
CA ALA A 74 2.66 1.92 -9.55
C ALA A 74 3.57 1.62 -10.76
N PRO A 75 4.36 2.58 -11.32
CA PRO A 75 5.17 2.29 -12.50
C PRO A 75 6.38 1.40 -12.21
N GLN A 76 6.72 1.22 -10.93
CA GLN A 76 7.87 0.44 -10.51
C GLN A 76 7.49 -1.01 -10.15
N PHE A 77 6.21 -1.36 -10.18
CA PHE A 77 5.77 -2.72 -9.89
C PHE A 77 6.50 -3.82 -10.70
N PRO A 78 6.82 -3.64 -12.00
CA PRO A 78 7.63 -4.61 -12.74
C PRO A 78 9.04 -4.85 -12.18
N ASN A 79 9.58 -3.91 -11.39
CA ASN A 79 10.89 -4.01 -10.74
C ASN A 79 10.84 -4.64 -9.35
N ILE A 80 9.66 -5.04 -8.85
CA ILE A 80 9.53 -5.58 -7.48
C ILE A 80 10.52 -6.73 -7.24
N GLY A 81 11.36 -6.58 -6.20
CA GLY A 81 12.41 -7.54 -5.86
C GLY A 81 13.72 -7.43 -6.65
N LEU A 82 13.91 -6.41 -7.49
CA LEU A 82 15.13 -6.22 -8.29
C LEU A 82 16.03 -5.11 -7.75
N GLY A 83 17.34 -5.41 -7.61
CA GLY A 83 18.37 -4.39 -7.35
C GLY A 83 18.41 -3.85 -5.92
N LEU A 84 17.75 -4.51 -4.97
CA LEU A 84 17.62 -4.08 -3.56
C LEU A 84 18.89 -4.23 -2.73
N ASP A 85 19.98 -4.71 -3.32
CA ASP A 85 21.31 -4.77 -2.72
C ASP A 85 22.14 -3.49 -2.98
N ARG A 86 21.55 -2.50 -3.65
CA ARG A 86 22.17 -1.22 -4.05
C ARG A 86 21.69 -0.04 -3.20
N PRO A 87 22.50 1.03 -3.06
CA PRO A 87 22.03 2.30 -2.50
C PRO A 87 20.95 2.96 -3.37
N LEU A 88 20.06 3.73 -2.76
CA LEU A 88 18.92 4.44 -3.39
C LEU A 88 19.27 5.13 -4.73
N LEU A 89 20.26 6.03 -4.73
CA LEU A 89 20.58 6.84 -5.93
C LEU A 89 21.07 5.97 -7.10
N GLU A 90 21.85 4.92 -6.83
CA GLU A 90 22.31 3.98 -7.87
C GLU A 90 21.17 3.09 -8.39
N TRP A 91 20.24 2.74 -7.50
CA TRP A 91 19.06 1.95 -7.86
C TRP A 91 18.12 2.73 -8.78
N LEU A 92 17.90 4.03 -8.49
CA LEU A 92 17.08 4.92 -9.31
C LEU A 92 17.57 5.00 -10.76
N ASP A 93 18.87 5.24 -10.95
CA ASP A 93 19.49 5.36 -12.27
C ASP A 93 19.47 4.04 -13.06
N LYS A 94 19.66 2.91 -12.37
CA LYS A 94 19.81 1.61 -13.03
C LYS A 94 18.48 0.92 -13.37
N TYR A 95 17.49 1.01 -12.48
CA TYR A 95 16.24 0.25 -12.60
C TYR A 95 15.03 1.15 -12.78
N THR A 96 14.93 2.23 -12.01
CA THR A 96 13.70 2.99 -11.85
C THR A 96 13.44 3.93 -13.03
N PHE A 97 14.33 4.89 -13.30
CA PHE A 97 14.10 5.85 -14.38
C PHE A 97 13.99 5.18 -15.78
N PRO A 98 14.81 4.17 -16.12
CA PRO A 98 14.65 3.46 -17.38
C PRO A 98 13.28 2.78 -17.53
N LEU A 99 12.73 2.22 -16.46
CA LEU A 99 11.40 1.61 -16.49
C LEU A 99 10.29 2.68 -16.56
N GLU A 100 10.36 3.71 -15.72
CA GLU A 100 9.35 4.77 -15.68
C GLU A 100 9.24 5.54 -17.02
N SER A 101 10.34 5.66 -17.77
CA SER A 101 10.36 6.28 -19.11
C SER A 101 9.52 5.53 -20.17
N GLN A 102 9.30 4.22 -19.99
CA GLN A 102 8.51 3.40 -20.90
C GLN A 102 7.01 3.68 -20.82
N TYR A 103 6.55 4.37 -19.76
CA TYR A 103 5.15 4.73 -19.57
C TYR A 103 4.66 5.87 -20.48
N SER A 104 5.53 6.39 -21.34
CA SER A 104 5.12 7.16 -22.53
C SER A 104 4.31 6.30 -23.52
N ASN A 105 4.50 4.97 -23.50
CA ASN A 105 3.68 4.01 -24.22
C ASN A 105 2.40 3.70 -23.41
N ILE A 106 1.25 4.16 -23.91
CA ILE A 106 -0.05 4.04 -23.25
C ILE A 106 -0.48 2.57 -23.09
N ASP A 107 -0.21 1.70 -24.07
CA ASP A 107 -0.57 0.28 -23.97
C ASP A 107 0.25 -0.44 -22.90
N PHE A 108 1.53 -0.07 -22.76
CA PHE A 108 2.37 -0.58 -21.68
C PHE A 108 1.86 -0.10 -20.32
N ALA A 109 1.59 1.21 -20.18
CA ALA A 109 1.04 1.79 -18.96
C ALA A 109 -0.27 1.11 -18.54
N SER A 110 -1.23 0.98 -19.47
CA SER A 110 -2.54 0.38 -19.23
C SER A 110 -2.43 -1.07 -18.74
N ARG A 111 -1.62 -1.90 -19.41
CA ARG A 111 -1.41 -3.31 -19.00
C ARG A 111 -0.79 -3.44 -17.61
N VAL A 112 0.25 -2.65 -17.32
CA VAL A 112 0.92 -2.73 -16.02
C VAL A 112 -0.01 -2.24 -14.92
N TYR A 113 -0.63 -1.06 -15.09
CA TYR A 113 -1.48 -0.48 -14.06
C TYR A 113 -2.73 -1.32 -13.75
N ASP A 114 -3.33 -1.98 -14.75
CA ASP A 114 -4.37 -2.99 -14.52
C ASP A 114 -3.91 -4.13 -13.61
N THR A 115 -2.67 -4.57 -13.78
CA THR A 115 -2.08 -5.63 -12.94
C THR A 115 -1.82 -5.13 -11.52
N VAL A 116 -1.29 -3.91 -11.37
CA VAL A 116 -0.98 -3.32 -10.06
C VAL A 116 -2.23 -3.16 -9.21
N VAL A 117 -3.27 -2.52 -9.76
CA VAL A 117 -4.52 -2.26 -9.02
C VAL A 117 -5.16 -3.57 -8.58
N GLN A 118 -5.26 -4.56 -9.48
CA GLN A 118 -5.78 -5.89 -9.13
C GLN A 118 -4.92 -6.58 -8.06
N ARG A 119 -3.59 -6.50 -8.16
CA ARG A 119 -2.71 -7.12 -7.18
C ARG A 119 -2.90 -6.52 -5.79
N LEU A 120 -2.99 -5.20 -5.69
CA LEU A 120 -3.16 -4.51 -4.41
C LEU A 120 -4.52 -4.85 -3.79
N LEU A 121 -5.58 -4.91 -4.59
CA LEU A 121 -6.92 -5.35 -4.15
C LEU A 121 -6.93 -6.81 -3.65
N ILE A 122 -6.27 -7.73 -4.36
CA ILE A 122 -6.13 -9.13 -3.93
C ILE A 122 -5.42 -9.22 -2.57
N ASN A 123 -4.46 -8.33 -2.31
CA ASN A 123 -3.76 -8.22 -1.03
C ASN A 123 -4.54 -7.43 0.04
N GLY A 124 -5.80 -7.06 -0.21
CA GLY A 124 -6.67 -6.36 0.74
C GLY A 124 -6.48 -4.85 0.81
N THR A 125 -5.69 -4.26 -0.09
CA THR A 125 -5.48 -2.80 -0.17
C THR A 125 -6.64 -2.11 -0.87
N THR A 126 -7.59 -1.64 -0.09
CA THR A 126 -8.81 -0.95 -0.58
C THR A 126 -8.56 0.51 -0.96
N THR A 127 -7.56 1.14 -0.33
CA THR A 127 -7.13 2.52 -0.60
C THR A 127 -5.64 2.58 -0.86
N ALA A 128 -5.23 3.22 -1.96
CA ALA A 128 -3.82 3.38 -2.32
C ALA A 128 -3.46 4.82 -2.70
N CYS A 129 -2.31 5.30 -2.24
CA CYS A 129 -1.71 6.56 -2.65
C CYS A 129 -0.57 6.29 -3.63
N TYR A 130 -0.88 6.45 -4.91
CA TYR A 130 0.00 6.08 -6.02
C TYR A 130 0.87 7.24 -6.47
N PHE A 131 2.17 6.97 -6.56
CA PHE A 131 3.06 7.64 -7.50
C PHE A 131 2.85 6.99 -8.88
N GLY A 132 2.50 7.81 -9.87
CA GLY A 132 2.54 7.47 -11.29
C GLY A 132 3.93 7.73 -11.90
N SER A 133 4.00 7.87 -13.22
CA SER A 133 5.21 8.28 -13.93
C SER A 133 5.20 9.79 -14.23
N LEU A 134 6.22 10.28 -14.93
CA LEU A 134 6.26 11.66 -15.47
C LEU A 134 5.19 11.91 -16.56
N HIS A 135 4.66 10.85 -17.18
CA HIS A 135 3.83 10.94 -18.38
C HIS A 135 2.34 11.08 -18.03
N LYS A 136 1.74 12.22 -18.39
CA LYS A 136 0.31 12.53 -18.16
C LYS A 136 -0.63 11.42 -18.63
N GLU A 137 -0.55 11.05 -19.91
CA GLU A 137 -1.47 10.05 -20.50
C GLU A 137 -1.33 8.67 -19.86
N GLY A 138 -0.09 8.25 -19.54
CA GLY A 138 0.14 7.02 -18.80
C GLY A 138 -0.50 7.07 -17.40
N CYS A 139 -0.37 8.18 -16.68
CA CYS A 139 -1.00 8.33 -15.36
C CYS A 139 -2.53 8.36 -15.41
N LEU A 140 -3.14 8.78 -16.53
CA LEU A 140 -4.59 8.67 -16.72
C LEU A 140 -5.04 7.22 -16.84
N GLU A 141 -4.22 6.32 -17.40
CA GLU A 141 -4.52 4.89 -17.41
C GLU A 141 -4.55 4.29 -16.00
N LEU A 142 -3.67 4.74 -15.10
CA LEU A 142 -3.72 4.32 -13.69
C LEU A 142 -5.01 4.76 -13.00
N ALA A 143 -5.43 6.01 -13.21
CA ALA A 143 -6.69 6.52 -12.68
C ALA A 143 -7.91 5.74 -13.24
N LYS A 144 -7.93 5.47 -14.56
CA LYS A 144 -8.98 4.65 -15.20
C LYS A 144 -9.00 3.23 -14.64
N SER A 145 -7.84 2.63 -14.39
CA SER A 145 -7.73 1.30 -13.81
C SER A 145 -8.29 1.25 -12.39
N ALA A 146 -7.92 2.21 -11.52
CA ALA A 146 -8.48 2.31 -10.18
C ALA A 146 -10.01 2.49 -10.20
N ILE A 147 -10.56 3.28 -11.14
CA ILE A 147 -12.01 3.42 -11.34
C ILE A 147 -12.63 2.10 -11.78
N LYS A 148 -12.04 1.43 -12.78
CA LYS A 148 -12.52 0.15 -13.35
C LYS A 148 -12.66 -0.92 -12.27
N TYR A 149 -11.68 -1.03 -11.38
CA TYR A 149 -11.66 -2.01 -10.30
C TYR A 149 -12.24 -1.49 -8.98
N LYS A 150 -12.80 -0.27 -8.97
CA LYS A 150 -13.41 0.38 -7.80
C LYS A 150 -12.48 0.47 -6.59
N GLN A 151 -11.18 0.65 -6.82
CA GLN A 151 -10.25 0.94 -5.74
C GLN A 151 -10.34 2.43 -5.40
N ARG A 152 -10.35 2.76 -4.11
CA ARG A 152 -10.15 4.15 -3.69
C ARG A 152 -8.70 4.52 -3.93
N ALA A 153 -8.44 5.62 -4.61
CA ALA A 153 -7.07 5.97 -4.96
C ALA A 153 -6.82 7.47 -4.94
N LEU A 154 -5.62 7.84 -4.50
CA LEU A 154 -5.00 9.11 -4.81
C LEU A 154 -3.96 8.81 -5.90
N VAL A 155 -4.11 9.40 -7.09
CA VAL A 155 -3.22 9.13 -8.22
C VAL A 155 -2.47 10.39 -8.60
N GLY A 156 -1.15 10.31 -8.61
CA GLY A 156 -0.28 11.45 -8.88
C GLY A 156 0.55 11.28 -10.13
N LYS A 157 0.43 12.22 -11.08
CA LYS A 157 1.48 12.42 -12.09
C LYS A 157 2.72 12.94 -11.38
N VAL A 158 3.84 12.23 -11.51
CA VAL A 158 5.11 12.68 -10.94
C VAL A 158 5.60 13.92 -11.70
N SER A 159 6.20 14.85 -10.96
CA SER A 159 6.87 16.02 -11.51
C SER A 159 8.35 16.07 -11.15
N MET A 160 9.16 16.37 -12.16
CA MET A 160 10.63 16.47 -12.11
C MET A 160 11.12 17.44 -13.19
N ASN A 161 12.00 18.38 -12.84
CA ASN A 161 12.61 19.31 -13.80
C ASN A 161 14.13 19.48 -13.68
N VAL A 162 14.75 18.85 -12.69
CA VAL A 162 16.20 18.81 -12.59
C VAL A 162 16.72 17.70 -13.52
N GLU A 163 17.70 18.04 -14.34
CA GLU A 163 18.32 17.14 -15.31
C GLU A 163 18.93 15.90 -14.63
N ASN A 164 18.69 14.72 -15.23
CA ASN A 164 19.28 13.45 -14.81
C ASN A 164 19.98 12.75 -15.98
N ASN A 165 20.77 11.73 -15.64
CA ASN A 165 21.67 11.03 -16.57
C ASN A 165 20.98 10.38 -17.78
N ILE A 166 19.67 10.15 -17.73
CA ILE A 166 18.93 9.47 -18.81
C ILE A 166 17.95 10.38 -19.55
N GLY A 167 17.89 11.67 -19.22
CA GLY A 167 16.95 12.61 -19.85
C GLY A 167 15.49 12.44 -19.42
N TYR A 168 15.23 11.86 -18.24
CA TYR A 168 13.88 11.63 -17.74
C TYR A 168 13.39 12.78 -16.85
N TYR A 169 13.19 13.94 -17.45
CA TYR A 169 12.72 15.17 -16.81
C TYR A 169 12.04 16.07 -17.86
N ASN A 170 11.35 17.12 -17.42
CA ASN A 170 10.72 18.13 -18.29
C ASN A 170 11.11 19.54 -17.82
N ASP A 171 10.90 20.57 -18.62
CA ASP A 171 11.04 21.95 -18.12
C ASP A 171 9.89 22.34 -17.18
N THR A 172 10.11 23.38 -16.37
CA THR A 172 9.13 23.86 -15.37
C THR A 172 7.78 24.21 -15.97
N GLN A 173 7.75 24.88 -17.13
CA GLN A 173 6.49 25.31 -17.74
C GLN A 173 5.68 24.12 -18.21
N THR A 174 6.34 23.16 -18.87
CA THR A 174 5.72 21.89 -19.29
C THR A 174 5.19 21.11 -18.09
N GLU A 175 5.95 20.99 -17.00
CA GLU A 175 5.50 20.25 -15.81
C GLU A 175 4.28 20.88 -15.13
N LEU A 176 4.27 22.19 -14.97
CA LEU A 176 3.14 22.90 -14.35
C LEU A 176 1.88 22.77 -15.22
N MET A 177 2.01 22.96 -16.53
CA MET A 177 0.92 22.80 -17.50
C MET A 177 0.37 21.36 -17.47
N GLN A 178 1.24 20.36 -17.63
CA GLN A 178 0.80 18.96 -17.66
C GLN A 178 0.20 18.48 -16.34
N THR A 179 0.70 18.96 -15.20
CA THR A 179 0.15 18.64 -13.88
C THR A 179 -1.26 19.22 -13.73
N GLU A 180 -1.46 20.47 -14.15
CA GLU A 180 -2.76 21.11 -14.10
C GLU A 180 -3.77 20.44 -15.05
N GLU A 181 -3.37 20.12 -16.29
CA GLU A 181 -4.20 19.35 -17.22
C GLU A 181 -4.52 17.95 -16.68
N TYR A 182 -3.55 17.24 -16.10
CA TYR A 182 -3.76 15.94 -15.48
C TYR A 182 -4.85 16.00 -14.40
N ILE A 183 -4.75 16.97 -13.48
CA ILE A 183 -5.72 17.17 -12.41
C ILE A 183 -7.11 17.40 -12.99
N GLN A 184 -7.24 18.27 -14.00
CA GLN A 184 -8.51 18.55 -14.65
C GLN A 184 -9.11 17.29 -15.27
N SER A 185 -8.32 16.50 -16.01
CA SER A 185 -8.78 15.24 -16.62
C SER A 185 -9.23 14.21 -15.59
N VAL A 186 -8.53 14.06 -14.46
CA VAL A 186 -8.97 13.14 -13.39
C VAL A 186 -10.28 13.62 -12.76
N LEU A 187 -10.45 14.93 -12.56
CA LEU A 187 -11.71 15.50 -12.04
C LEU A 187 -12.88 15.34 -13.01
N GLU A 188 -12.62 15.36 -14.33
CA GLU A 188 -13.63 15.12 -15.37
C GLU A 188 -14.20 13.70 -15.35
N PHE A 189 -13.45 12.72 -14.81
CA PHE A 189 -13.99 11.37 -14.58
C PHE A 189 -15.12 11.33 -13.55
N LYS A 190 -15.27 12.39 -12.72
CA LYS A 190 -16.32 12.50 -11.69
C LYS A 190 -16.40 11.29 -10.78
N SER A 191 -15.25 10.66 -10.52
CA SER A 191 -15.14 9.52 -9.61
C SER A 191 -15.21 10.01 -8.17
N GLU A 192 -16.00 9.33 -7.34
CA GLU A 192 -16.04 9.60 -5.90
C GLU A 192 -14.91 8.87 -5.14
N LEU A 193 -14.25 7.90 -5.79
CA LEU A 193 -13.22 7.04 -5.21
C LEU A 193 -11.80 7.48 -5.61
N VAL A 194 -11.64 8.01 -6.81
CA VAL A 194 -10.32 8.33 -7.39
C VAL A 194 -10.15 9.84 -7.48
N HIS A 195 -9.11 10.36 -6.83
CA HIS A 195 -8.79 11.78 -6.81
C HIS A 195 -7.35 12.02 -7.27
N PRO A 196 -7.05 13.16 -7.90
CA PRO A 196 -5.68 13.51 -8.21
C PRO A 196 -4.93 13.96 -6.94
N ILE A 197 -3.60 13.77 -6.94
CA ILE A 197 -2.68 14.27 -5.92
C ILE A 197 -1.46 14.90 -6.59
N VAL A 198 -1.07 16.10 -6.13
CA VAL A 198 0.10 16.81 -6.66
C VAL A 198 1.36 16.12 -6.15
N THR A 199 2.28 15.80 -7.06
CA THR A 199 3.39 14.87 -6.76
C THR A 199 4.74 15.38 -7.24
N PRO A 200 5.33 16.40 -6.59
CA PRO A 200 6.77 16.63 -6.73
C PRO A 200 7.48 15.37 -6.25
N ARG A 201 8.33 14.74 -7.09
CA ARG A 201 8.94 13.45 -6.70
C ARG A 201 9.66 13.60 -5.36
N PHE A 202 10.62 14.51 -5.31
CA PHE A 202 11.42 14.88 -4.15
C PHE A 202 12.24 16.14 -4.46
N ALA A 203 12.81 16.82 -3.44
CA ALA A 203 13.54 18.08 -3.65
C ALA A 203 14.81 17.92 -4.51
N VAL A 204 15.35 16.71 -4.63
CA VAL A 204 16.50 16.42 -5.50
C VAL A 204 16.14 16.60 -6.99
N SER A 205 14.90 16.33 -7.39
CA SER A 205 14.48 16.40 -8.80
C SER A 205 13.62 17.60 -9.15
N CYS A 206 13.27 18.43 -8.18
CA CYS A 206 12.39 19.57 -8.34
C CYS A 206 13.09 20.81 -7.82
N ASP A 207 13.30 21.80 -8.68
CA ASP A 207 13.79 23.09 -8.22
C ASP A 207 12.71 23.88 -7.45
N HIS A 208 13.14 25.01 -6.88
CA HIS A 208 12.28 25.89 -6.10
C HIS A 208 11.09 26.45 -6.91
N GLU A 209 11.29 26.77 -8.19
CA GLU A 209 10.24 27.35 -9.04
C GLU A 209 9.12 26.32 -9.29
N LEU A 210 9.49 25.09 -9.65
CA LEU A 210 8.55 24.00 -9.86
C LEU A 210 7.81 23.67 -8.57
N MET A 211 8.51 23.52 -7.43
CA MET A 211 7.87 23.24 -6.14
C MET A 211 6.86 24.33 -5.74
N CYS A 212 7.20 25.60 -5.90
CA CYS A 212 6.28 26.71 -5.63
C CYS A 212 5.07 26.70 -6.58
N GLY A 213 5.28 26.42 -7.87
CA GLY A 213 4.21 26.32 -8.85
C GLY A 213 3.24 25.17 -8.55
N LEU A 214 3.76 24.00 -8.21
CA LEU A 214 2.98 22.82 -7.82
C LEU A 214 2.16 23.07 -6.55
N SER A 215 2.74 23.76 -5.57
CA SER A 215 2.02 24.20 -4.36
C SER A 215 0.81 25.09 -4.70
N LYS A 216 0.97 26.06 -5.61
CA LYS A 216 -0.13 26.91 -6.09
C LYS A 216 -1.21 26.11 -6.82
N ILE A 217 -0.83 25.13 -7.63
CA ILE A 217 -1.78 24.22 -8.30
C ILE A 217 -2.55 23.40 -7.25
N ALA A 218 -1.87 22.84 -6.25
CA ALA A 218 -2.51 22.08 -5.18
C ALA A 218 -3.55 22.93 -4.43
N GLN A 219 -3.23 24.20 -4.14
CA GLN A 219 -4.15 25.15 -3.52
C GLN A 219 -5.34 25.47 -4.43
N LYS A 220 -5.11 25.77 -5.71
CA LYS A 220 -6.14 26.10 -6.70
C LYS A 220 -7.21 25.01 -6.82
N TYR A 221 -6.81 23.75 -6.82
CA TYR A 221 -7.71 22.59 -6.95
C TYR A 221 -8.04 21.91 -5.62
N ASN A 222 -7.56 22.43 -4.49
CA ASN A 222 -7.71 21.85 -3.16
C ASN A 222 -7.23 20.37 -3.07
N CYS A 223 -6.22 20.04 -3.88
CA CYS A 223 -5.61 18.72 -3.97
C CYS A 223 -4.72 18.44 -2.75
N ARG A 224 -4.49 17.15 -2.51
CA ARG A 224 -3.42 16.71 -1.61
C ARG A 224 -2.06 16.87 -2.29
N ILE A 225 -0.99 16.74 -1.50
CA ILE A 225 0.39 16.68 -1.98
C ILE A 225 1.07 15.44 -1.42
N GLN A 226 1.84 14.74 -2.24
CA GLN A 226 2.75 13.67 -1.78
C GLN A 226 4.18 13.92 -2.27
N SER A 227 5.18 13.58 -1.46
CA SER A 227 6.60 13.62 -1.83
C SER A 227 7.41 12.67 -0.93
N HIS A 228 8.73 12.65 -1.10
CA HIS A 228 9.67 11.94 -0.22
C HIS A 228 10.39 12.93 0.68
N VAL A 229 10.79 12.54 1.89
CA VAL A 229 11.58 13.41 2.77
C VAL A 229 12.55 12.62 3.63
N SER A 230 13.79 13.09 3.71
CA SER A 230 14.81 12.61 4.64
C SER A 230 14.90 11.08 4.71
N GLU A 231 14.95 10.43 3.54
CA GLU A 231 15.02 8.99 3.42
C GLU A 231 16.45 8.51 3.68
N ASN A 232 17.43 9.14 3.01
CA ASN A 232 18.83 8.73 3.04
C ASN A 232 19.77 9.89 3.40
N THR A 233 20.87 9.63 4.10
CA THR A 233 21.82 10.70 4.47
C THR A 233 22.48 11.38 3.27
N LYS A 234 22.81 10.64 2.21
CA LYS A 234 23.37 11.21 0.97
C LYS A 234 22.37 12.09 0.23
N GLU A 235 21.10 11.71 0.28
CA GLU A 235 20.00 12.51 -0.26
C GLU A 235 19.88 13.83 0.50
N ILE A 236 19.88 13.81 1.84
CA ILE A 236 19.84 15.00 2.68
C ILE A 236 21.04 15.92 2.40
N GLU A 237 22.25 15.37 2.34
CA GLU A 237 23.46 16.13 2.01
C GLU A 237 23.36 16.78 0.62
N HIS A 238 22.80 16.08 -0.37
CA HIS A 238 22.59 16.62 -1.70
C HIS A 238 21.59 17.79 -1.66
N VAL A 239 20.44 17.62 -1.00
CA VAL A 239 19.42 18.66 -0.88
C VAL A 239 19.99 19.91 -0.20
N LEU A 240 20.72 19.78 0.90
CA LEU A 240 21.30 20.95 1.58
C LEU A 240 22.41 21.65 0.79
N LYS A 241 23.06 20.96 -0.14
CA LYS A 241 24.01 21.58 -1.09
C LYS A 241 23.28 22.33 -2.21
N THR A 242 22.16 21.78 -2.69
CA THR A 242 21.35 22.36 -3.77
C THR A 242 20.54 23.57 -3.29
N PHE A 243 20.09 23.57 -2.03
CA PHE A 243 19.32 24.63 -1.39
C PHE A 243 20.09 25.22 -0.18
N PRO A 244 21.20 25.95 -0.39
CA PRO A 244 22.08 26.42 0.68
C PRO A 244 21.43 27.44 1.64
N GLU A 245 20.34 28.08 1.23
CA GLU A 245 19.50 28.94 2.07
C GLU A 245 18.63 28.16 3.05
N CYS A 246 18.50 26.84 2.85
CA CYS A 246 17.70 25.97 3.69
C CYS A 246 18.52 25.27 4.78
N THR A 247 17.98 25.21 6.00
CA THR A 247 18.67 24.60 7.16
C THR A 247 18.36 23.12 7.34
N THR A 248 17.23 22.64 6.81
CA THR A 248 16.83 21.24 6.82
C THR A 248 16.12 20.89 5.52
N TYR A 249 15.95 19.58 5.25
CA TYR A 249 15.19 19.12 4.09
C TYR A 249 13.75 19.64 4.16
N SER A 250 13.09 19.50 5.31
CA SER A 250 11.71 19.97 5.47
C SER A 250 11.54 21.48 5.23
N HIS A 251 12.56 22.28 5.51
CA HIS A 251 12.53 23.72 5.25
C HIS A 251 12.39 24.05 3.75
N VAL A 252 13.00 23.26 2.86
CA VAL A 252 12.87 23.40 1.40
C VAL A 252 11.39 23.34 1.00
N TYR A 253 10.66 22.35 1.51
CA TYR A 253 9.23 22.20 1.24
C TYR A 253 8.38 23.29 1.90
N ASP A 254 8.73 23.71 3.12
CA ASP A 254 7.95 24.72 3.85
C ASP A 254 8.01 26.09 3.16
N GLN A 255 9.19 26.48 2.65
CA GLN A 255 9.37 27.73 1.91
C GLN A 255 8.50 27.81 0.66
N CYS A 256 8.29 26.67 -0.03
CA CYS A 256 7.41 26.58 -1.19
C CYS A 256 5.92 26.43 -0.83
N GLY A 257 5.57 26.33 0.45
CA GLY A 257 4.20 26.08 0.91
C GLY A 257 3.67 24.67 0.62
N ILE A 258 4.57 23.70 0.39
CA ILE A 258 4.21 22.29 0.17
C ILE A 258 3.71 21.64 1.47
N LEU A 259 4.33 21.97 2.60
CA LEU A 259 3.99 21.41 3.91
C LEU A 259 2.64 21.96 4.40
N THR A 260 1.59 21.14 4.26
CA THR A 260 0.22 21.47 4.67
C THR A 260 -0.45 20.27 5.33
N LYS A 261 -1.62 20.48 5.94
CA LYS A 261 -2.45 19.39 6.51
C LYS A 261 -2.95 18.34 5.50
N LYS A 262 -2.76 18.58 4.21
CA LYS A 262 -3.10 17.67 3.10
C LYS A 262 -1.84 17.12 2.42
N CYS A 263 -0.69 17.21 3.09
CA CYS A 263 0.57 16.71 2.61
C CYS A 263 0.93 15.40 3.33
N ILE A 264 1.36 14.41 2.55
CA ILE A 264 1.95 13.17 3.07
C ILE A 264 3.38 13.02 2.53
N MET A 265 4.31 12.73 3.43
CA MET A 265 5.73 12.58 3.11
C MET A 265 6.18 11.14 3.38
N ALA A 266 6.78 10.50 2.39
CA ALA A 266 7.32 9.15 2.54
C ALA A 266 8.62 9.13 3.35
N HIS A 267 8.85 8.01 4.04
CA HIS A 267 10.07 7.65 4.78
C HIS A 267 10.27 8.35 6.11
N ALA A 268 10.63 9.65 6.09
CA ALA A 268 10.92 10.44 7.28
C ALA A 268 11.92 9.79 8.27
N VAL A 269 12.92 9.07 7.74
CA VAL A 269 13.88 8.30 8.55
C VAL A 269 14.72 9.21 9.43
N TYR A 270 15.17 10.35 8.87
CA TYR A 270 16.13 11.24 9.50
C TYR A 270 15.54 12.61 9.87
N LEU A 271 14.23 12.71 10.07
CA LEU A 271 13.65 13.97 10.56
C LEU A 271 14.26 14.32 11.92
N SER A 272 14.76 15.55 12.04
CA SER A 272 15.16 16.09 13.32
C SER A 272 13.95 16.39 14.22
N LYS A 273 14.15 16.55 15.53
CA LYS A 273 13.06 16.92 16.44
C LYS A 273 12.30 18.19 16.00
N LYS A 274 13.03 19.20 15.53
CA LYS A 274 12.42 20.45 15.03
C LYS A 274 11.56 20.22 13.79
N GLU A 275 11.96 19.29 12.92
CA GLU A 275 11.16 18.92 11.75
C GLU A 275 9.93 18.12 12.14
N MET A 276 10.01 17.24 13.16
CA MET A 276 8.84 16.56 13.71
C MET A 276 7.84 17.56 14.31
N GLU A 277 8.33 18.55 15.07
CA GLU A 277 7.51 19.65 15.62
C GLU A 277 6.85 20.48 14.50
N LEU A 278 7.59 20.77 13.42
CA LEU A 278 7.06 21.45 12.24
C LEU A 278 5.96 20.61 11.56
N PHE A 279 6.17 19.32 11.38
CA PHE A 279 5.20 18.41 10.77
C PHE A 279 3.92 18.35 11.60
N ALA A 280 4.03 18.18 12.91
CA ALA A 280 2.88 18.19 13.82
C ALA A 280 2.13 19.53 13.77
N CYS A 281 2.86 20.67 13.79
CA CYS A 281 2.26 21.99 13.73
C CYS A 281 1.51 22.25 12.40
N LYS A 282 2.06 21.78 11.27
CA LYS A 282 1.48 21.96 9.93
C LYS A 282 0.43 20.90 9.60
N GLY A 283 0.33 19.84 10.39
CA GLY A 283 -0.51 18.66 10.13
C GLY A 283 0.01 17.78 8.99
N VAL A 284 1.30 17.81 8.69
CA VAL A 284 1.92 16.96 7.66
C VAL A 284 1.97 15.53 8.20
N SER A 285 1.56 14.58 7.36
CA SER A 285 1.57 13.17 7.69
C SER A 285 2.78 12.46 7.11
N VAL A 286 3.12 11.30 7.67
CA VAL A 286 4.21 10.44 7.21
C VAL A 286 3.66 9.10 6.71
N ALA A 287 4.14 8.65 5.56
CA ALA A 287 4.04 7.25 5.14
C ALA A 287 5.32 6.52 5.54
N HIS A 288 5.23 5.67 6.56
CA HIS A 288 6.35 4.83 6.98
C HIS A 288 6.49 3.64 6.04
N CYS A 289 7.63 3.54 5.35
CA CYS A 289 7.93 2.53 4.33
C CYS A 289 9.04 1.56 4.81
N PRO A 290 8.79 0.72 5.84
CA PRO A 290 9.85 -0.03 6.54
C PRO A 290 10.62 -1.03 5.66
N ALA A 291 9.94 -1.69 4.71
CA ALA A 291 10.59 -2.61 3.78
C ALA A 291 11.63 -1.86 2.93
N SER A 292 11.21 -0.81 2.23
CA SER A 292 12.11 0.02 1.42
C SER A 292 13.27 0.60 2.21
N ASN A 293 12.98 1.18 3.38
CA ASN A 293 13.98 1.81 4.22
C ASN A 293 15.12 0.85 4.59
N THR A 294 14.80 -0.43 4.84
CA THR A 294 15.79 -1.46 5.20
C THR A 294 16.47 -2.06 3.98
N ARG A 295 15.73 -2.31 2.88
CA ARG A 295 16.25 -2.86 1.63
C ARG A 295 17.29 -1.94 0.99
N LEU A 296 16.96 -0.66 0.83
CA LEU A 296 17.84 0.32 0.20
C LEU A 296 18.92 0.87 1.16
N ARG A 297 19.02 0.30 2.37
CA ARG A 297 19.95 0.73 3.43
C ARG A 297 19.79 2.22 3.76
N SER A 298 18.56 2.71 3.68
CA SER A 298 18.20 4.09 4.00
C SER A 298 18.27 4.31 5.50
N GLY A 299 17.66 3.44 6.32
CA GLY A 299 17.81 3.47 7.78
C GLY A 299 16.60 2.90 8.53
N LEU A 300 16.55 3.13 9.85
CA LEU A 300 15.45 2.71 10.72
C LEU A 300 14.61 3.94 11.09
N CYS A 301 13.39 4.04 10.55
CA CYS A 301 12.49 5.16 10.85
C CYS A 301 11.99 5.05 12.30
N PRO A 302 12.15 6.09 13.14
CA PRO A 302 11.74 6.08 14.53
C PRO A 302 10.24 6.36 14.67
N VAL A 303 9.42 5.40 14.23
CA VAL A 303 7.96 5.55 14.10
C VAL A 303 7.30 5.90 15.43
N LYS A 304 7.78 5.34 16.55
CA LYS A 304 7.22 5.60 17.87
C LYS A 304 7.47 7.06 18.26
N ARG A 305 8.69 7.56 18.09
CA ARG A 305 9.04 8.97 18.32
C ARG A 305 8.27 9.93 17.41
N LEU A 306 8.04 9.60 16.14
CA LEU A 306 7.21 10.43 15.26
C LEU A 306 5.81 10.62 15.85
N ILE A 307 5.17 9.52 16.24
CA ILE A 307 3.83 9.51 16.82
C ILE A 307 3.81 10.27 18.16
N ASP A 308 4.80 10.04 19.03
CA ASP A 308 4.89 10.71 20.33
C ASP A 308 5.14 12.22 20.21
N ASN A 309 5.69 12.69 19.08
CA ASN A 309 5.80 14.12 18.74
C ASN A 309 4.58 14.67 17.97
N GLY A 310 3.47 13.90 17.90
CA GLY A 310 2.21 14.35 17.31
C GLY A 310 2.14 14.26 15.78
N VAL A 311 3.11 13.61 15.13
CA VAL A 311 3.07 13.37 13.69
C VAL A 311 2.08 12.25 13.38
N THR A 312 1.19 12.46 12.42
CA THR A 312 0.28 11.41 11.95
C THR A 312 1.05 10.46 11.04
N VAL A 313 0.98 9.16 11.32
CA VAL A 313 1.69 8.13 10.56
C VAL A 313 0.74 7.08 10.00
N GLY A 314 0.91 6.76 8.72
CA GLY A 314 0.36 5.58 8.06
C GLY A 314 1.49 4.69 7.51
N LEU A 315 1.14 3.53 6.95
CA LEU A 315 2.12 2.60 6.34
C LEU A 315 2.12 2.71 4.81
N GLY A 316 3.29 2.55 4.21
CA GLY A 316 3.47 2.47 2.76
C GLY A 316 4.22 1.20 2.37
N THR A 317 3.87 0.62 1.21
CA THR A 317 4.65 -0.51 0.65
C THR A 317 5.92 -0.03 -0.04
N ASP A 318 5.88 1.17 -0.62
CA ASP A 318 6.93 1.75 -1.44
C ASP A 318 7.45 0.79 -2.52
N VAL A 319 6.54 0.10 -3.22
CA VAL A 319 6.96 -0.72 -4.35
C VAL A 319 7.65 0.20 -5.38
N SER A 320 8.85 -0.08 -5.88
CA SER A 320 9.66 -1.30 -5.67
C SER A 320 10.92 -1.12 -4.82
N GLY A 321 11.09 0.00 -4.11
CA GLY A 321 12.09 0.08 -3.04
C GLY A 321 11.82 -0.97 -1.96
N GLY A 322 10.54 -1.18 -1.64
CA GLY A 322 10.03 -2.33 -0.91
C GLY A 322 9.83 -3.55 -1.82
N ASP A 323 10.11 -4.73 -1.27
CA ASP A 323 10.00 -6.03 -1.95
C ASP A 323 8.62 -6.69 -1.85
N SER A 324 7.62 -6.01 -1.29
CA SER A 324 6.29 -6.54 -1.06
C SER A 324 5.20 -5.54 -1.44
N ALA A 325 4.12 -6.05 -2.04
CA ALA A 325 2.96 -5.27 -2.46
C ALA A 325 1.78 -5.35 -1.48
N THR A 326 2.01 -5.80 -0.24
CA THR A 326 0.98 -5.93 0.78
C THR A 326 1.31 -5.15 2.06
N ILE A 327 0.29 -4.46 2.59
CA ILE A 327 0.38 -3.76 3.87
C ILE A 327 0.52 -4.73 5.05
N LEU A 328 0.20 -6.02 4.88
CA LEU A 328 0.52 -7.06 5.87
C LEU A 328 2.03 -7.15 6.12
N ASP A 329 2.84 -7.11 5.06
CA ASP A 329 4.30 -7.08 5.20
C ASP A 329 4.75 -5.74 5.80
N ALA A 330 4.19 -4.61 5.36
CA ALA A 330 4.52 -3.31 5.92
C ALA A 330 4.28 -3.24 7.45
N MET A 331 3.20 -3.86 7.97
CA MET A 331 2.96 -3.97 9.42
C MET A 331 4.06 -4.77 10.12
N ARG A 332 4.44 -5.93 9.58
CA ARG A 332 5.48 -6.80 10.14
C ARG A 332 6.82 -6.08 10.18
N ARG A 333 7.19 -5.46 9.06
CA ARG A 333 8.44 -4.70 8.94
C ARG A 333 8.45 -3.47 9.85
N ALA A 334 7.33 -2.80 10.07
CA ALA A 334 7.24 -1.69 11.02
C ALA A 334 7.50 -2.18 12.46
N MET A 335 6.91 -3.32 12.85
CA MET A 335 7.18 -3.95 14.15
C MET A 335 8.66 -4.36 14.28
N ASP A 336 9.23 -5.00 13.25
CA ASP A 336 10.65 -5.39 13.23
C ASP A 336 11.57 -4.17 13.40
N VAL A 337 11.34 -3.10 12.62
CA VAL A 337 12.13 -1.86 12.69
C VAL A 337 12.04 -1.23 14.08
N SER A 338 10.84 -1.16 14.67
CA SER A 338 10.68 -0.63 16.02
C SER A 338 11.36 -1.50 17.09
N THR A 339 11.34 -2.82 16.91
CA THR A 339 12.05 -3.78 17.80
C THR A 339 13.56 -3.58 17.69
N HIS A 340 14.10 -3.40 16.48
CA HIS A 340 15.52 -3.09 16.31
C HIS A 340 15.92 -1.79 17.03
N LEU A 341 15.09 -0.75 16.97
CA LEU A 341 15.33 0.50 17.68
C LEU A 341 15.26 0.33 19.21
N GLU A 342 14.34 -0.49 19.71
CA GLU A 342 14.25 -0.84 21.13
C GLU A 342 15.48 -1.61 21.62
N LEU A 343 15.92 -2.62 20.87
CA LEU A 343 17.14 -3.39 21.17
C LEU A 343 18.41 -2.52 21.19
N LEU A 344 18.42 -1.43 20.41
CA LEU A 344 19.48 -0.42 20.42
C LEU A 344 19.32 0.65 21.52
N GLY A 345 18.24 0.59 22.30
CA GLY A 345 17.95 1.53 23.39
C GLY A 345 17.47 2.91 22.93
N HIS A 346 16.84 3.02 21.75
CA HIS A 346 16.44 4.30 21.16
C HIS A 346 14.99 4.71 21.46
N GLU A 347 14.05 3.77 21.48
CA GLU A 347 12.61 3.97 21.76
C GLU A 347 11.91 2.63 22.06
N GLU A 348 10.72 2.66 22.67
CA GLU A 348 9.90 1.45 22.84
C GLU A 348 9.36 0.96 21.49
N ALA A 349 9.29 -0.37 21.31
CA ALA A 349 8.74 -0.96 20.10
C ALA A 349 7.22 -0.75 20.01
N ILE A 350 6.70 -0.63 18.79
CA ILE A 350 5.24 -0.65 18.57
C ILE A 350 4.73 -2.10 18.61
N ASN A 351 3.53 -2.30 19.14
CA ASN A 351 2.89 -3.61 19.14
C ASN A 351 1.97 -3.83 17.92
N TRP A 352 1.44 -5.05 17.77
CA TRP A 352 0.59 -5.41 16.63
C TRP A 352 -0.73 -4.62 16.55
N LYS A 353 -1.30 -4.16 17.67
CA LYS A 353 -2.53 -3.33 17.68
C LYS A 353 -2.23 -1.93 17.15
N GLU A 354 -1.07 -1.39 17.51
CA GLU A 354 -0.58 -0.12 16.96
C GLU A 354 -0.27 -0.26 15.47
N ALA A 355 0.40 -1.33 15.03
CA ALA A 355 0.63 -1.61 13.61
C ALA A 355 -0.69 -1.73 12.82
N PHE A 356 -1.70 -2.41 13.38
CA PHE A 356 -3.04 -2.49 12.81
C PHE A 356 -3.72 -1.12 12.66
N TYR A 357 -3.58 -0.25 13.67
CA TYR A 357 -4.03 1.13 13.58
C TYR A 357 -3.33 1.86 12.43
N LEU A 358 -2.00 1.80 12.31
CA LEU A 358 -1.25 2.47 11.25
C LEU A 358 -1.65 1.97 9.84
N ALA A 359 -1.97 0.69 9.70
CA ALA A 359 -2.43 0.06 8.46
C ALA A 359 -3.88 0.39 8.06
N THR A 360 -4.68 0.93 8.99
CA THR A 360 -6.10 1.22 8.80
C THR A 360 -6.42 2.68 9.15
N LEU A 361 -6.90 2.97 10.36
CA LEU A 361 -7.32 4.31 10.76
C LEU A 361 -6.19 5.35 10.73
N GLY A 362 -4.96 4.96 11.10
CA GLY A 362 -3.76 5.79 10.99
C GLY A 362 -3.45 6.17 9.55
N GLY A 363 -3.51 5.20 8.63
CA GLY A 363 -3.37 5.46 7.19
C GLY A 363 -4.50 6.35 6.64
N ALA A 364 -5.74 6.14 7.07
CA ALA A 364 -6.86 7.01 6.68
C ALA A 364 -6.62 8.45 7.12
N LYS A 365 -6.12 8.66 8.35
CA LYS A 365 -5.74 9.99 8.86
C LYS A 365 -4.58 10.58 8.08
N ALA A 366 -3.56 9.79 7.78
CA ALA A 366 -2.39 10.22 7.02
C ALA A 366 -2.77 10.72 5.61
N LEU A 367 -3.78 10.10 5.00
CA LEU A 367 -4.35 10.51 3.72
C LEU A 367 -5.47 11.56 3.86
N ASN A 368 -5.80 12.05 5.05
CA ASN A 368 -6.93 12.97 5.29
C ASN A 368 -8.26 12.42 4.74
N LEU A 369 -8.54 11.14 5.00
CA LEU A 369 -9.72 10.37 4.59
C LEU A 369 -10.42 9.69 5.77
N ASP A 370 -9.99 9.96 7.01
CA ASP A 370 -10.49 9.34 8.22
C ASP A 370 -11.92 9.71 8.57
N GLU A 371 -12.50 10.76 8.00
CA GLU A 371 -13.95 11.00 8.10
C GLU A 371 -14.77 10.02 7.24
N LYS A 372 -14.13 9.37 6.25
CA LYS A 372 -14.80 8.45 5.32
C LYS A 372 -14.51 6.99 5.58
N ILE A 373 -13.29 6.64 5.99
CA ILE A 373 -12.81 5.24 6.04
C ILE A 373 -11.91 4.97 7.26
N GLY A 374 -11.28 3.80 7.31
CA GLY A 374 -10.26 3.42 8.29
C GLY A 374 -10.77 2.72 9.54
N ASN A 375 -12.07 2.81 9.84
CA ASN A 375 -12.74 2.01 10.88
C ASN A 375 -14.24 1.89 10.58
N PHE A 376 -14.99 1.28 11.50
CA PHE A 376 -16.43 1.00 11.34
C PHE A 376 -17.36 2.00 12.04
N ALA A 377 -16.97 3.27 12.13
CA ALA A 377 -17.87 4.30 12.64
C ALA A 377 -19.11 4.46 11.73
N ILE A 378 -20.29 4.67 12.32
CA ILE A 378 -21.54 4.90 11.57
C ILE A 378 -21.38 6.15 10.68
N GLY A 379 -21.85 6.06 9.44
CA GLY A 379 -21.74 7.11 8.43
C GLY A 379 -20.50 7.00 7.52
N LYS A 380 -19.53 6.16 7.88
CA LYS A 380 -18.36 5.88 7.02
C LYS A 380 -18.70 4.96 5.85
N GLU A 381 -17.88 5.05 4.81
CA GLU A 381 -17.90 4.15 3.66
C GLU A 381 -17.37 2.76 4.06
N PHE A 382 -17.99 1.70 3.53
CA PHE A 382 -17.69 0.32 3.91
C PHE A 382 -16.52 -0.27 3.09
N ASP A 383 -15.32 0.24 3.35
CA ASP A 383 -14.06 -0.32 2.85
C ASP A 383 -13.61 -1.39 3.86
N ALA A 384 -13.84 -2.67 3.55
CA ALA A 384 -13.67 -3.77 4.50
C ALA A 384 -13.15 -5.06 3.87
N LEU A 385 -12.57 -5.93 4.70
CA LEU A 385 -12.13 -7.28 4.37
C LEU A 385 -12.86 -8.28 5.25
N VAL A 386 -13.28 -9.39 4.63
CA VAL A 386 -13.63 -10.62 5.35
C VAL A 386 -12.41 -11.53 5.29
N VAL A 387 -11.85 -11.81 6.47
CA VAL A 387 -10.65 -12.61 6.63
C VAL A 387 -11.01 -13.94 7.27
N ASP A 388 -10.44 -15.03 6.77
CA ASP A 388 -10.42 -16.35 7.40
C ASP A 388 -9.01 -16.64 7.89
N ALA A 389 -8.85 -16.67 9.21
CA ALA A 389 -7.54 -16.88 9.84
C ALA A 389 -6.95 -18.27 9.57
N TYR A 390 -7.76 -19.24 9.13
CA TYR A 390 -7.35 -20.62 8.83
C TYR A 390 -7.81 -21.01 7.43
N SER A 391 -7.64 -20.10 6.47
CA SER A 391 -8.07 -20.33 5.10
C SER A 391 -7.36 -21.54 4.51
N LYS A 392 -8.05 -22.25 3.60
CA LYS A 392 -7.47 -23.40 2.93
C LYS A 392 -6.23 -22.98 2.13
N ASN A 393 -5.11 -23.66 2.38
CA ASN A 393 -3.79 -23.34 1.83
C ASN A 393 -3.21 -22.01 2.32
N GLY A 394 -3.78 -21.39 3.35
CA GLY A 394 -3.18 -20.27 4.05
C GLY A 394 -1.93 -20.70 4.84
N PRO A 395 -1.23 -19.73 5.45
CA PRO A 395 -0.02 -19.97 6.22
C PRO A 395 -0.28 -20.57 7.61
N THR A 396 -1.55 -20.64 8.01
CA THR A 396 -2.00 -21.06 9.34
C THR A 396 -3.10 -22.09 9.23
N ASP A 397 -3.01 -23.09 10.11
CA ASP A 397 -3.96 -24.18 10.24
C ASP A 397 -4.69 -24.11 11.59
N ASP A 398 -5.91 -24.66 11.63
CA ASP A 398 -6.72 -24.76 12.83
C ASP A 398 -6.37 -26.03 13.65
N TYR A 399 -5.22 -26.00 14.34
CA TYR A 399 -4.74 -27.12 15.15
C TYR A 399 -5.19 -27.07 16.63
N VAL A 400 -6.35 -26.50 16.93
CA VAL A 400 -7.01 -26.55 18.26
C VAL A 400 -6.52 -25.49 19.27
N TYR A 401 -7.42 -24.55 19.59
CA TYR A 401 -7.64 -23.97 20.92
C TYR A 401 -9.17 -23.97 21.10
N PRO A 402 -9.78 -24.79 21.98
CA PRO A 402 -11.23 -24.87 22.09
C PRO A 402 -11.76 -23.70 22.92
N LEU A 403 -11.51 -22.49 22.46
CA LEU A 403 -12.15 -21.29 23.00
C LEU A 403 -13.48 -21.08 22.25
N PRO A 404 -14.54 -20.65 22.94
CA PRO A 404 -15.76 -20.21 22.28
C PRO A 404 -15.48 -19.14 21.22
N ALA A 405 -16.25 -19.12 20.14
CA ALA A 405 -16.04 -18.17 19.04
C ALA A 405 -16.24 -16.70 19.45
N ASP A 406 -16.96 -16.46 20.55
CA ASP A 406 -17.23 -15.17 21.16
C ASP A 406 -16.30 -14.82 22.34
N ASP A 407 -15.34 -15.70 22.65
CA ASP A 407 -14.32 -15.45 23.65
C ASP A 407 -13.32 -14.37 23.18
N GLU A 408 -12.95 -13.46 24.08
CA GLU A 408 -12.07 -12.34 23.76
C GLU A 408 -10.67 -12.82 23.32
N GLU A 409 -10.13 -13.85 24.00
CA GLU A 409 -8.81 -14.40 23.66
C GLU A 409 -8.85 -15.07 22.29
N HIS A 410 -9.93 -15.79 21.95
CA HIS A 410 -10.13 -16.34 20.60
C HIS A 410 -10.12 -15.24 19.52
N ILE A 411 -10.90 -14.18 19.72
CA ILE A 411 -10.98 -13.04 18.80
C ILE A 411 -9.60 -12.40 18.59
N LEU A 412 -8.87 -12.15 19.68
CA LEU A 412 -7.53 -11.57 19.60
C LEU A 412 -6.55 -12.52 18.92
N ASN A 413 -6.64 -13.82 19.16
CA ASN A 413 -5.77 -14.83 18.55
C ASN A 413 -5.93 -14.90 17.03
N ILE A 414 -7.17 -14.92 16.51
CA ILE A 414 -7.39 -14.98 15.05
C ILE A 414 -6.93 -13.70 14.34
N LEU A 415 -7.11 -12.54 14.98
CA LEU A 415 -6.60 -11.25 14.47
C LEU A 415 -5.08 -11.23 14.46
N GLN A 416 -4.47 -11.53 15.60
CA GLN A 416 -3.02 -11.51 15.77
C GLN A 416 -2.33 -12.46 14.80
N ARG A 417 -2.84 -13.69 14.63
CA ARG A 417 -2.31 -14.66 13.65
C ARG A 417 -2.35 -14.11 12.22
N PHE A 418 -3.47 -13.54 11.79
CA PHE A 418 -3.55 -12.96 10.45
C PHE A 418 -2.51 -11.84 10.24
N LEU A 419 -2.35 -10.95 11.21
CA LEU A 419 -1.38 -9.85 11.12
C LEU A 419 0.07 -10.36 11.04
N TYR A 420 0.45 -11.35 11.85
CA TYR A 420 1.82 -11.85 11.88
C TYR A 420 2.19 -12.77 10.72
N VAL A 421 1.26 -13.59 10.22
CA VAL A 421 1.61 -14.62 9.23
C VAL A 421 0.68 -14.70 8.03
N GLY A 422 -0.54 -14.13 8.09
CA GLY A 422 -1.53 -14.18 7.01
C GLY A 422 -1.08 -13.59 5.67
N ASP A 423 -1.79 -13.93 4.60
CA ASP A 423 -1.56 -13.42 3.25
C ASP A 423 -2.89 -13.29 2.46
N ASP A 424 -2.79 -13.06 1.15
CA ASP A 424 -3.94 -12.88 0.26
C ASP A 424 -4.89 -14.09 0.26
N ARG A 425 -4.38 -15.31 0.55
CA ARG A 425 -5.21 -16.51 0.63
C ARG A 425 -6.14 -16.50 1.84
N ASN A 426 -5.86 -15.70 2.87
CA ASN A 426 -6.74 -15.52 4.02
C ASN A 426 -7.95 -14.62 3.71
N ILE A 427 -7.93 -13.89 2.59
CA ILE A 427 -9.01 -12.98 2.21
C ILE A 427 -10.06 -13.77 1.42
N VAL A 428 -11.16 -14.14 2.09
CA VAL A 428 -12.11 -15.20 1.66
C VAL A 428 -12.87 -14.88 0.38
N GLN A 429 -13.10 -13.61 0.13
CA GLN A 429 -13.68 -13.13 -1.12
C GLN A 429 -12.80 -12.02 -1.64
N PRO A 430 -12.49 -12.00 -2.95
CA PRO A 430 -12.21 -10.73 -3.59
C PRO A 430 -13.50 -9.95 -3.40
N CYS A 431 -13.51 -9.02 -2.45
CA CYS A 431 -14.55 -8.03 -2.45
C CYS A 431 -14.54 -7.48 -3.88
N GLU A 432 -15.65 -7.62 -4.61
CA GLU A 432 -16.20 -6.41 -5.20
C GLU A 432 -16.06 -5.40 -4.07
N VAL A 433 -15.04 -4.54 -4.15
CA VAL A 433 -14.74 -3.61 -3.08
C VAL A 433 -16.10 -3.03 -2.71
N LEU A 434 -16.59 -3.28 -1.49
CA LEU A 434 -17.93 -2.85 -1.11
C LEU A 434 -17.99 -1.31 -1.01
N THR A 435 -16.94 -0.62 -1.43
CA THR A 435 -16.99 0.71 -2.04
C THR A 435 -18.08 0.76 -3.11
N ARG A 436 -19.20 1.38 -2.75
CA ARG A 436 -20.12 2.06 -3.67
C ARG A 436 -20.38 1.31 -4.98
N ALA A 437 -21.37 0.41 -4.95
CA ALA A 437 -22.23 0.20 -6.12
C ALA A 437 -23.08 1.47 -6.35
N VAL A 438 -22.47 2.55 -6.83
CA VAL A 438 -23.18 3.77 -7.26
C VAL A 438 -23.64 3.58 -8.69
N ALA A 439 -24.94 3.78 -8.90
CA ALA A 439 -25.61 3.69 -10.17
C ALA A 439 -25.13 4.78 -11.14
N SER A 440 -24.53 4.41 -12.27
CA SER A 440 -24.52 5.26 -13.46
C SER A 440 -25.70 4.87 -14.35
N ARG A 441 -26.78 5.67 -14.31
CA ARG A 441 -27.78 5.70 -15.38
C ARG A 441 -27.12 6.31 -16.62
N THR A 442 -26.58 5.49 -17.50
CA THR A 442 -26.43 5.82 -18.93
C THR A 442 -26.69 4.56 -19.71
N GLY A 443 -27.88 4.46 -20.30
CA GLY A 443 -28.18 3.40 -21.25
C GLY A 443 -27.39 3.62 -22.54
N VAL A 444 -26.57 2.65 -22.90
CA VAL A 444 -26.30 2.26 -24.29
C VAL A 444 -26.02 0.76 -24.25
N GLY A 445 -26.79 -0.01 -24.99
CA GLY A 445 -26.67 -1.46 -25.05
C GLY A 445 -25.44 -1.93 -25.84
N SER A 446 -24.91 -3.08 -25.46
CA SER A 446 -24.45 -4.12 -26.39
C SER A 446 -24.11 -5.37 -25.59
N GLY A 447 -24.61 -6.51 -26.05
CA GLY A 447 -24.44 -7.81 -25.41
C GLY A 447 -23.02 -8.35 -25.58
N GLY A 448 -22.53 -9.02 -24.54
CA GLY A 448 -21.33 -9.84 -24.57
C GLY A 448 -21.50 -11.01 -23.63
N HIS A 449 -21.66 -12.22 -24.18
CA HIS A 449 -21.60 -13.47 -23.42
C HIS A 449 -20.17 -13.70 -22.91
N PHE A 450 -20.01 -13.88 -21.61
CA PHE A 450 -18.79 -14.42 -21.00
C PHE A 450 -18.99 -15.91 -20.75
N THR A 451 -18.26 -16.75 -21.50
CA THR A 451 -18.10 -18.17 -21.22
C THR A 451 -16.95 -18.38 -20.24
N ARG A 452 -17.23 -19.18 -19.21
CA ARG A 452 -16.30 -19.66 -18.19
C ARG A 452 -15.26 -20.59 -18.84
N LEU A 453 -13.98 -20.25 -18.76
CA LEU A 453 -12.89 -21.16 -19.12
C LEU A 453 -12.53 -21.98 -17.88
N GLU A 454 -12.98 -23.24 -17.88
CA GLU A 454 -12.40 -24.31 -17.05
C GLU A 454 -11.17 -24.85 -17.79
N SER A 455 -10.01 -24.85 -17.12
CA SER A 455 -8.79 -25.46 -17.65
C SER A 455 -8.48 -26.74 -16.87
N GLU A 456 -9.01 -27.85 -17.35
CA GLU A 456 -8.38 -29.17 -17.17
C GLU A 456 -7.54 -29.46 -18.41
N ARG A 457 -6.23 -29.65 -18.24
CA ARG A 457 -5.40 -30.35 -19.22
C ARG A 457 -4.44 -31.27 -18.50
N ASP A 458 -4.83 -32.53 -18.47
CA ASP A 458 -3.96 -33.69 -18.30
C ASP A 458 -2.85 -33.69 -19.37
N PHE A 459 -1.60 -33.87 -18.93
CA PHE A 459 -0.49 -34.25 -19.79
C PHE A 459 -0.04 -35.67 -19.42
N SER A 460 -0.57 -36.65 -20.17
CA SER A 460 -0.04 -38.01 -20.20
C SER A 460 1.12 -38.10 -21.20
N PHE A 461 2.33 -38.37 -20.73
CA PHE A 461 3.46 -38.71 -21.60
C PHE A 461 3.37 -40.18 -22.05
N GLY A 462 3.16 -40.37 -23.35
CA GLY A 462 3.21 -41.68 -23.99
C GLY A 462 4.66 -42.12 -24.27
N VAL A 463 5.04 -43.25 -23.69
CA VAL A 463 6.26 -44.00 -24.01
C VAL A 463 6.01 -44.86 -25.25
N ARG A 464 6.88 -44.78 -26.26
CA ARG A 464 7.07 -45.85 -27.24
C ARG A 464 8.55 -46.06 -27.55
N GLU A 465 9.00 -47.27 -27.26
CA GLU A 465 10.30 -47.85 -27.58
C GLU A 465 10.52 -47.97 -29.10
N ARG A 466 11.81 -47.97 -29.51
CA ARG A 466 12.39 -48.99 -30.40
C ARG A 466 13.94 -48.96 -30.37
N THR A 467 14.49 -50.12 -29.98
CA THR A 467 15.83 -50.74 -30.16
C THR A 467 16.39 -50.64 -31.59
N ALA A 468 17.65 -50.87 -32.00
CA ALA A 468 19.00 -51.23 -31.52
C ALA A 468 19.96 -50.89 -32.71
N HIS A 469 21.28 -50.61 -32.61
CA HIS A 469 22.37 -51.60 -32.57
C HIS A 469 23.76 -50.93 -32.57
N ALA A 470 24.67 -51.49 -31.75
CA ALA A 470 26.11 -51.76 -31.93
C ALA A 470 27.11 -50.67 -32.39
N SER A 471 28.09 -50.32 -31.53
CA SER A 471 29.45 -50.93 -31.48
C SER A 471 30.41 -50.10 -30.59
N ALA A 472 31.27 -50.78 -29.83
CA ALA A 472 32.20 -50.27 -28.80
C ALA A 472 33.64 -50.14 -29.37
N PRO A 473 34.72 -49.99 -28.56
CA PRO A 473 34.98 -49.22 -27.32
C PRO A 473 36.29 -48.38 -27.43
N ARG A 474 36.69 -47.63 -26.38
CA ARG A 474 38.02 -47.79 -25.73
C ARG A 474 38.28 -46.81 -24.55
N THR A 475 38.65 -47.45 -23.42
CA THR A 475 39.70 -47.11 -22.43
C THR A 475 39.58 -45.89 -21.50
N SER A 476 39.35 -46.22 -20.23
CA SER A 476 39.78 -45.56 -18.97
C SER A 476 41.31 -45.66 -18.75
N PRO A 477 41.94 -45.39 -17.55
CA PRO A 477 41.44 -44.85 -16.26
C PRO A 477 42.42 -43.89 -15.52
N ARG A 478 42.11 -43.61 -14.24
CA ARG A 478 42.97 -43.29 -13.06
C ARG A 478 43.17 -41.81 -12.75
N THR A 479 43.15 -41.30 -11.49
CA THR A 479 43.11 -41.82 -10.09
C THR A 479 42.90 -40.57 -9.21
N ALA A 480 41.91 -40.46 -8.31
CA ALA A 480 41.86 -40.86 -6.89
C ALA A 480 43.07 -40.48 -6.01
N THR A 481 42.89 -39.53 -5.06
CA THR A 481 43.15 -39.61 -3.58
C THR A 481 42.99 -38.20 -2.97
N LEU A 482 42.05 -37.92 -2.05
CA LEU A 482 42.00 -38.17 -0.59
C LEU A 482 43.15 -37.53 0.22
N ALA A 483 42.82 -36.53 1.06
CA ALA A 483 43.23 -36.49 2.48
C ALA A 483 42.55 -35.32 3.23
N ALA A 484 41.98 -35.66 4.38
CA ALA A 484 41.47 -34.76 5.41
C ALA A 484 42.61 -34.22 6.29
N CYS A 485 42.37 -33.11 7.02
CA CYS A 485 42.66 -33.01 8.47
C CYS A 485 42.07 -31.73 9.08
N ALA A 486 41.70 -31.87 10.35
CA ALA A 486 41.05 -30.94 11.24
C ALA A 486 42.01 -29.90 11.86
N GLY A 487 41.46 -28.88 12.52
CA GLY A 487 42.07 -28.30 13.72
C GLY A 487 41.93 -26.79 13.96
N GLY A 488 40.90 -26.40 14.73
CA GLY A 488 40.99 -25.51 15.90
C GLY A 488 41.30 -24.00 15.77
N PRO A 489 40.99 -23.18 16.81
CA PRO A 489 40.70 -21.75 16.67
C PRO A 489 41.77 -20.80 17.25
N CYS A 490 41.70 -19.53 16.82
CA CYS A 490 42.09 -18.32 17.56
C CYS A 490 41.23 -17.16 17.08
#